data_AF-A0A523IYJ5-F1
#
_entry.id   AF-A0A523IYJ5-F1
#
_cell.length_a   1.000
_cell.length_b   1.000
_cell.length_c   1.000
_cell.angle_alpha   90.00
_cell.angle_beta   90.00
_cell.angle_gamma   90.00
#
_symmetry.space_group_name_H-M   'P 1'
#
loop_
_entity.id
_entity.type
_entity.pdbx_description
1 polymer ?
#
loop_
_entity_poly.entity_id
_entity_poly.type
_entity_poly.pdbx_seq_one_letter_code
_entity_poly.pdbx_strand_id
1 'polypeptide(L)'
;MAGSIRNGPACGTGCQHSGKREAASWQGVGAGVRSGPGGTESSVLGNAEEAIKKWRAEIDRVDDRILELLNERARCNAQIGELKASGQATVFVPDRELEIFERLEAANRGPFPTPALRNVYREIISASVSLQRGVTVGYLGPPATYTHQAAIQQFGQMADFVAVSTIAEIFDSVEAEGTEFGVVPVENSNEGVVSHTLDLFVESPLTISAEIHVAVHHDLLSKSGESRAIRALHSHPQALAQCRGWLQLNLPNVPQLPTHSTALAAELAAGDDRIAAIASPVAAQLYGLRVVQSGIGDSPHNTTRFLVIGRRPPKRSARDITSLLFSIKRDQVGALHGALEPFARHAVNLTRIESRPTKARAWEYIFFCDFEGHIEDAHVEEAIEQLRSRCDFVKVLGSYPRAEPI
;
A
#
# COMPACT_ATOMS: atom_id res chain seq x y z
N MET A 1 19.71 7.49 -65.61
CA MET A 1 21.13 7.87 -65.77
C MET A 1 21.81 7.46 -64.46
N ALA A 2 22.56 6.36 -64.37
CA ALA A 2 23.95 6.15 -64.82
C ALA A 2 24.96 6.99 -64.00
N GLY A 3 26.04 6.48 -63.36
CA GLY A 3 26.62 5.12 -63.15
C GLY A 3 27.27 5.04 -61.73
N SER A 4 27.87 3.95 -61.19
CA SER A 4 28.84 2.94 -61.68
C SER A 4 30.26 3.49 -61.94
N ILE A 5 31.41 2.90 -61.52
CA ILE A 5 31.78 1.55 -60.98
C ILE A 5 33.12 1.63 -60.15
N ARG A 6 33.34 0.79 -59.09
CA ARG A 6 34.60 0.01 -58.71
C ARG A 6 34.81 -0.10 -57.16
N ASN A 7 35.25 -1.17 -56.47
CA ASN A 7 35.99 -2.45 -56.67
C ASN A 7 37.41 -2.50 -56.04
N GLY A 8 37.52 -3.05 -54.80
CA GLY A 8 38.64 -3.83 -54.20
C GLY A 8 40.08 -3.25 -54.11
N PRO A 9 41.09 -4.00 -53.58
CA PRO A 9 41.03 -5.31 -52.89
C PRO A 9 41.91 -5.50 -51.60
N ALA A 10 41.68 -6.61 -50.89
CA ALA A 10 42.57 -7.50 -50.07
C ALA A 10 43.91 -7.05 -49.43
N CYS A 11 44.16 -7.49 -48.16
CA CYS A 11 45.03 -8.65 -47.79
C CYS A 11 45.84 -8.50 -46.46
N GLY A 12 45.99 -9.61 -45.70
CA GLY A 12 46.98 -9.82 -44.62
C GLY A 12 46.66 -9.23 -43.23
N THR A 13 47.03 -9.83 -42.09
CA THR A 13 47.67 -11.13 -41.76
C THR A 13 47.23 -11.54 -40.33
N GLY A 14 47.38 -12.82 -39.97
CA GLY A 14 46.76 -13.36 -38.74
C GLY A 14 47.55 -13.13 -37.44
N CYS A 15 46.87 -13.37 -36.31
CA CYS A 15 47.48 -14.07 -35.17
C CYS A 15 46.40 -14.74 -34.31
N GLN A 16 46.49 -16.06 -34.12
CA GLN A 16 45.72 -16.78 -33.10
C GLN A 16 46.30 -16.44 -31.72
N HIS A 17 45.49 -16.30 -30.67
CA HIS A 17 45.92 -16.59 -29.29
C HIS A 17 44.71 -16.95 -28.40
N SER A 18 44.75 -18.13 -27.81
CA SER A 18 43.72 -18.65 -26.91
C SER A 18 43.99 -18.27 -25.45
N GLY A 19 43.16 -17.40 -24.87
CA GLY A 19 43.27 -17.00 -23.46
C GLY A 19 42.52 -17.93 -22.51
N LYS A 20 43.16 -18.99 -22.01
CA LYS A 20 42.67 -19.70 -20.80
C LYS A 20 42.99 -18.85 -19.57
N ARG A 21 42.03 -18.75 -18.64
CA ARG A 21 42.25 -18.13 -17.32
C ARG A 21 42.79 -19.19 -16.36
N GLU A 22 44.02 -19.02 -15.89
CA GLU A 22 44.54 -19.76 -14.72
C GLU A 22 44.43 -18.92 -13.44
N ALA A 23 44.30 -19.60 -12.31
CA ALA A 23 44.00 -18.99 -11.02
C ALA A 23 45.24 -18.35 -10.38
N ALA A 24 45.08 -17.14 -9.83
CA ALA A 24 46.15 -16.44 -9.13
C ALA A 24 46.38 -17.03 -7.73
N SER A 25 47.55 -17.65 -7.53
CA SER A 25 48.01 -18.10 -6.21
C SER A 25 48.61 -16.93 -5.42
N TRP A 26 47.98 -16.57 -4.30
CA TRP A 26 48.58 -15.68 -3.31
C TRP A 26 49.36 -16.52 -2.29
N GLN A 27 50.68 -16.33 -2.24
CA GLN A 27 51.55 -16.97 -1.25
C GLN A 27 51.37 -16.30 0.12
N GLY A 28 50.68 -17.00 1.03
CA GLY A 28 50.57 -16.62 2.44
C GLY A 28 51.75 -17.12 3.26
N VAL A 29 52.27 -16.27 4.15
CA VAL A 29 53.45 -16.53 4.99
C VAL A 29 53.24 -17.72 5.92
N GLY A 30 54.24 -18.62 5.98
CA GLY A 30 54.20 -19.79 6.85
C GLY A 30 54.33 -19.44 8.33
N ALA A 31 53.29 -19.74 9.11
CA ALA A 31 53.34 -19.83 10.56
C ALA A 31 53.33 -21.32 10.97
N GLY A 32 54.34 -21.75 11.73
CA GLY A 32 54.49 -23.15 12.13
C GLY A 32 53.42 -23.58 13.14
N VAL A 33 52.40 -24.32 12.67
CA VAL A 33 51.42 -24.98 13.55
C VAL A 33 52.07 -26.21 14.18
N ARG A 34 52.22 -26.20 15.51
CA ARG A 34 52.57 -27.40 16.28
C ARG A 34 51.39 -28.37 16.23
N SER A 35 51.67 -29.64 15.96
CA SER A 35 50.69 -30.72 16.00
C SER A 35 50.13 -30.93 17.42
N GLY A 36 48.97 -30.33 17.71
CA GLY A 36 48.07 -30.72 18.80
C GLY A 36 47.08 -31.81 18.35
N PRO A 37 46.41 -32.51 19.29
CA PRO A 37 45.58 -33.67 18.95
C PRO A 37 44.30 -33.27 18.20
N GLY A 38 44.18 -33.71 16.94
CA GLY A 38 42.99 -33.52 16.13
C GLY A 38 41.84 -34.41 16.59
N GLY A 39 40.95 -33.88 17.44
CA GLY A 39 39.76 -34.60 17.93
C GLY A 39 38.57 -33.75 18.37
N THR A 40 38.66 -32.41 18.26
CA THR A 40 37.68 -31.49 18.89
C THR A 40 36.85 -30.67 17.89
N GLU A 41 37.36 -30.26 16.74
CA GLU A 41 36.58 -29.43 15.80
C GLU A 41 35.42 -30.21 15.13
N SER A 42 35.67 -31.46 14.74
CA SER A 42 34.64 -32.32 14.12
C SER A 42 33.51 -32.71 15.09
N SER A 43 33.77 -32.76 16.40
CA SER A 43 32.77 -33.10 17.41
C SER A 43 31.94 -31.90 17.85
N VAL A 44 32.53 -30.69 17.85
CA VAL A 44 31.78 -29.44 18.07
C VAL A 44 30.82 -29.15 16.91
N LEU A 45 31.25 -29.36 15.66
CA LEU A 45 30.37 -29.20 14.49
C LEU A 45 29.21 -30.22 14.49
N GLY A 46 29.48 -31.50 14.76
CA GLY A 46 28.43 -32.52 14.88
C GLY A 46 27.41 -32.21 15.98
N ASN A 47 27.88 -31.75 17.15
CA ASN A 47 27.00 -31.34 18.25
C ASN A 47 26.15 -30.10 17.89
N ALA A 48 26.71 -29.15 17.13
CA ALA A 48 25.94 -28.01 16.61
C ALA A 48 24.88 -28.44 15.59
N GLU A 49 25.18 -29.39 14.69
CA GLU A 49 24.21 -29.95 13.75
C GLU A 49 23.09 -30.73 14.46
N GLU A 50 23.42 -31.54 15.47
CA GLU A 50 22.42 -32.23 16.30
C GLU A 50 21.55 -31.25 17.10
N ALA A 51 22.14 -30.19 17.66
CA ALA A 51 21.39 -29.15 18.36
C ALA A 51 20.45 -28.38 17.41
N ILE A 52 20.90 -28.02 16.20
CA ILE A 52 20.06 -27.40 15.17
C ILE A 52 18.93 -28.35 14.76
N LYS A 53 19.22 -29.64 14.56
CA LYS A 53 18.21 -30.66 14.21
C LYS A 53 17.15 -30.80 15.30
N LYS A 54 17.56 -30.78 16.58
CA LYS A 54 16.62 -30.78 17.72
C LYS A 54 15.71 -29.55 17.70
N TRP A 55 16.27 -28.36 17.49
CA TRP A 55 15.46 -27.13 17.46
C TRP A 55 14.55 -27.05 16.22
N ARG A 56 14.93 -27.63 15.09
CA ARG A 56 14.03 -27.78 13.92
C ARG A 56 12.82 -28.66 14.24
N ALA A 57 13.02 -29.83 14.84
CA ALA A 57 11.91 -30.69 15.26
C ALA A 57 10.99 -30.03 16.31
N GLU A 58 11.53 -29.13 17.14
CA GLU A 58 10.74 -28.32 18.08
C GLU A 58 9.97 -27.19 17.38
N ILE A 59 10.52 -26.61 16.30
CA ILE A 59 9.79 -25.67 15.42
C ILE A 59 8.65 -26.41 14.72
N ASP A 60 8.90 -27.57 14.10
CA ASP A 60 7.87 -28.38 13.43
C ASP A 60 6.69 -28.67 14.38
N ARG A 61 6.99 -29.05 15.63
CA ARG A 61 6.00 -29.28 16.69
C ARG A 61 5.19 -28.03 17.09
N VAL A 62 5.80 -26.85 17.02
CA VAL A 62 5.13 -25.56 17.27
C VAL A 62 4.28 -25.15 16.08
N ASP A 63 4.76 -25.36 14.86
CA ASP A 63 4.04 -25.04 13.62
C ASP A 63 2.79 -25.92 13.44
N ASP A 64 2.87 -27.21 13.77
CA ASP A 64 1.69 -28.11 13.87
C ASP A 64 0.65 -27.53 14.84
N ARG A 65 1.07 -27.02 16.00
CA ARG A 65 0.16 -26.43 17.00
C ARG A 65 -0.39 -25.07 16.54
N ILE A 66 0.38 -24.29 15.78
CA ILE A 66 -0.10 -23.07 15.13
C ILE A 66 -1.20 -23.44 14.12
N LEU A 67 -0.99 -24.47 13.29
CA LEU A 67 -1.98 -24.95 12.33
C LEU A 67 -3.27 -25.43 13.01
N GLU A 68 -3.18 -26.14 14.13
CA GLU A 68 -4.35 -26.52 14.94
C GLU A 68 -5.15 -25.28 15.41
N LEU A 69 -4.47 -24.27 15.95
CA LEU A 69 -5.08 -23.03 16.43
C LEU A 69 -5.67 -22.17 15.30
N LEU A 70 -5.02 -22.14 14.13
CA LEU A 70 -5.55 -21.49 12.92
C LEU A 70 -6.84 -22.18 12.46
N ASN A 71 -6.88 -23.52 12.46
CA ASN A 71 -8.09 -24.28 12.14
C ASN A 71 -9.21 -24.07 13.17
N GLU A 72 -8.88 -23.99 14.46
CA GLU A 72 -9.86 -23.65 15.51
C GLU A 72 -10.46 -22.25 15.29
N ARG A 73 -9.60 -21.25 15.02
CA ARG A 73 -10.03 -19.89 14.67
C ARG A 73 -10.92 -19.85 13.42
N ALA A 74 -10.56 -20.62 12.38
CA ALA A 74 -11.33 -20.72 11.15
C ALA A 74 -12.74 -21.28 11.39
N ARG A 75 -12.89 -22.31 12.25
CA ARG A 75 -14.21 -22.85 12.63
C ARG A 75 -15.07 -21.81 13.36
N CYS A 76 -14.48 -21.10 14.33
CA CYS A 76 -15.17 -20.00 15.02
C CYS A 76 -15.61 -18.89 14.05
N ASN A 77 -14.76 -18.58 13.06
CA ASN A 77 -15.06 -17.60 12.02
C ASN A 77 -16.21 -18.08 11.10
N ALA A 78 -16.20 -19.34 10.65
CA ALA A 78 -17.27 -19.93 9.84
C ALA A 78 -18.64 -19.90 10.55
N GLN A 79 -18.67 -20.25 11.84
CA GLN A 79 -19.89 -20.19 12.67
C GLN A 79 -20.43 -18.75 12.83
N ILE A 80 -19.55 -17.75 12.95
CA ILE A 80 -19.95 -16.34 12.88
C ILE A 80 -20.51 -16.00 11.50
N GLY A 81 -19.91 -16.52 10.42
CA GLY A 81 -20.39 -16.35 9.04
C GLY A 81 -21.80 -16.90 8.83
N GLU A 82 -22.09 -18.09 9.33
CA GLU A 82 -23.44 -18.71 9.30
C GLU A 82 -24.48 -17.81 10.02
N LEU A 83 -24.15 -17.34 11.23
CA LEU A 83 -25.02 -16.43 11.98
C LEU A 83 -25.20 -15.08 11.25
N LYS A 84 -24.14 -14.50 10.69
CA LYS A 84 -24.22 -13.25 9.91
C LYS A 84 -25.06 -13.42 8.64
N ALA A 85 -24.95 -14.56 7.95
CA ALA A 85 -25.73 -14.88 6.76
C ALA A 85 -27.24 -15.03 7.03
N SER A 86 -27.62 -15.37 8.27
CA SER A 86 -29.03 -15.35 8.72
C SER A 86 -29.56 -13.96 9.09
N GLY A 87 -28.69 -12.95 9.11
CA GLY A 87 -29.01 -11.55 9.38
C GLY A 87 -28.51 -10.60 8.30
N GLN A 88 -28.43 -9.31 8.62
CA GLN A 88 -27.92 -8.27 7.71
C GLN A 88 -26.47 -7.85 7.99
N ALA A 89 -25.75 -8.51 8.90
CA ALA A 89 -24.45 -8.03 9.39
C ALA A 89 -23.31 -8.17 8.34
N THR A 90 -22.49 -7.13 8.18
CA THR A 90 -21.34 -7.12 7.26
C THR A 90 -20.26 -8.09 7.69
N VAL A 91 -19.47 -8.60 6.74
CA VAL A 91 -18.38 -9.54 7.02
C VAL A 91 -17.19 -8.80 7.64
N PHE A 92 -16.75 -7.71 7.00
CA PHE A 92 -15.68 -6.82 7.46
C PHE A 92 -16.18 -5.79 8.50
N VAL A 93 -15.39 -5.57 9.55
CA VAL A 93 -15.70 -4.70 10.70
C VAL A 93 -14.39 -4.07 11.23
N PRO A 94 -13.99 -2.86 10.76
CA PRO A 94 -12.68 -2.28 11.04
C PRO A 94 -12.36 -2.08 12.52
N ASP A 95 -13.34 -1.61 13.30
CA ASP A 95 -13.26 -1.43 14.75
C ASP A 95 -12.83 -2.72 15.46
N ARG A 96 -13.42 -3.84 15.06
CA ARG A 96 -13.12 -5.16 15.64
C ARG A 96 -11.72 -5.68 15.29
N GLU A 97 -11.16 -5.30 14.15
CA GLU A 97 -9.79 -5.67 13.81
C GLU A 97 -8.78 -4.87 14.62
N LEU A 98 -9.01 -3.56 14.81
CA LEU A 98 -8.18 -2.72 15.68
C LEU A 98 -8.15 -3.24 17.13
N GLU A 99 -9.31 -3.59 17.70
CA GLU A 99 -9.41 -4.23 19.01
C GLU A 99 -8.58 -5.53 19.11
N ILE A 100 -8.54 -6.33 18.03
CA ILE A 100 -7.76 -7.56 17.99
C ILE A 100 -6.26 -7.24 17.99
N PHE A 101 -5.81 -6.27 17.19
CA PHE A 101 -4.41 -5.86 17.12
C PHE A 101 -3.93 -5.27 18.45
N GLU A 102 -4.60 -4.26 19.00
CA GLU A 102 -4.20 -3.60 20.25
C GLU A 102 -4.11 -4.59 21.42
N ARG A 103 -5.09 -5.51 21.53
CA ARG A 103 -5.08 -6.58 22.55
C ARG A 103 -3.92 -7.55 22.39
N LEU A 104 -3.55 -7.90 21.16
CA LEU A 104 -2.45 -8.84 20.89
C LEU A 104 -1.08 -8.18 21.11
N GLU A 105 -0.93 -6.92 20.74
CA GLU A 105 0.29 -6.14 20.98
C GLU A 105 0.54 -5.96 22.49
N ALA A 106 -0.48 -5.60 23.26
CA ALA A 106 -0.41 -5.49 24.72
C ALA A 106 -0.17 -6.84 25.44
N ALA A 107 -0.59 -7.96 24.84
CA ALA A 107 -0.39 -9.30 25.38
C ALA A 107 0.99 -9.91 25.04
N ASN A 108 1.71 -9.36 24.06
CA ASN A 108 2.97 -9.94 23.60
C ASN A 108 4.11 -9.72 24.62
N ARG A 109 4.45 -10.79 25.35
CA ARG A 109 5.60 -10.87 26.25
C ARG A 109 6.71 -11.80 25.73
N GLY A 110 6.56 -12.30 24.50
CA GLY A 110 7.46 -13.26 23.89
C GLY A 110 8.57 -12.60 23.06
N PRO A 111 9.48 -13.41 22.47
CA PRO A 111 10.53 -12.91 21.58
C PRO A 111 10.01 -12.55 20.17
N PHE A 112 8.72 -12.76 19.89
CA PHE A 112 8.15 -12.43 18.58
C PHE A 112 8.07 -10.89 18.40
N PRO A 113 8.51 -10.31 17.27
CA PRO A 113 8.51 -8.86 17.10
C PRO A 113 7.08 -8.28 17.10
N THR A 114 6.77 -7.41 18.06
CA THR A 114 5.45 -6.74 18.15
C THR A 114 5.04 -6.04 16.84
N PRO A 115 5.91 -5.29 16.13
CA PRO A 115 5.53 -4.66 14.85
C PRO A 115 5.12 -5.65 13.74
N ALA A 116 5.53 -6.92 13.82
CA ALA A 116 5.15 -7.94 12.85
C ALA A 116 3.77 -8.56 13.13
N LEU A 117 3.22 -8.40 14.35
CA LEU A 117 1.95 -9.01 14.74
C LEU A 117 0.78 -8.55 13.87
N ARG A 118 0.69 -7.25 13.55
CA ARG A 118 -0.40 -6.73 12.70
C ARG A 118 -0.42 -7.38 11.34
N ASN A 119 0.74 -7.53 10.69
CA ASN A 119 0.85 -8.14 9.36
C ASN A 119 0.45 -9.62 9.39
N VAL A 120 0.98 -10.38 10.37
CA VAL A 120 0.64 -11.81 10.54
C VAL A 120 -0.84 -12.00 10.84
N TYR A 121 -1.39 -11.24 11.79
CA TYR A 121 -2.79 -11.38 12.17
C TYR A 121 -3.75 -10.84 11.11
N ARG A 122 -3.36 -9.85 10.28
CA ARG A 122 -4.16 -9.42 9.13
C ARG A 122 -4.33 -10.53 8.11
N GLU A 123 -3.26 -11.23 7.75
CA GLU A 123 -3.38 -12.39 6.83
C GLU A 123 -4.16 -13.54 7.47
N ILE A 124 -4.02 -13.79 8.77
CA ILE A 124 -4.86 -14.78 9.50
C ILE A 124 -6.34 -14.35 9.52
N ILE A 125 -6.62 -13.05 9.68
CA ILE A 125 -7.98 -12.49 9.60
C ILE A 125 -8.52 -12.71 8.19
N SER A 126 -7.83 -12.22 7.16
CA SER A 126 -8.18 -12.32 5.74
C SER A 126 -8.44 -13.76 5.32
N ALA A 127 -7.52 -14.68 5.59
CA ALA A 127 -7.65 -16.11 5.26
C ALA A 127 -8.74 -16.86 6.05
N SER A 128 -9.20 -16.32 7.19
CA SER A 128 -10.39 -16.86 7.88
C SER A 128 -11.68 -16.22 7.37
N VAL A 129 -11.63 -14.95 6.98
CA VAL A 129 -12.76 -14.19 6.41
C VAL A 129 -13.11 -14.68 5.01
N SER A 130 -12.14 -15.10 4.20
CA SER A 130 -12.36 -15.71 2.88
C SER A 130 -13.07 -17.07 2.93
N LEU A 131 -13.21 -17.68 4.12
CA LEU A 131 -14.06 -18.85 4.35
C LEU A 131 -15.54 -18.48 4.58
N GLN A 132 -15.85 -17.20 4.82
CA GLN A 132 -17.21 -16.67 4.78
C GLN A 132 -17.57 -16.33 3.32
N ARG A 133 -18.64 -15.56 3.13
CA ARG A 133 -18.88 -14.86 1.86
C ARG A 133 -17.74 -13.88 1.63
N GLY A 134 -17.04 -13.98 0.50
CA GLY A 134 -15.89 -13.15 0.17
C GLY A 134 -16.24 -11.65 0.20
N VAL A 135 -15.37 -10.86 0.82
CA VAL A 135 -15.51 -9.39 0.86
C VAL A 135 -15.04 -8.85 -0.49
N THR A 136 -15.95 -8.25 -1.25
CA THR A 136 -15.66 -7.67 -2.56
C THR A 136 -15.24 -6.21 -2.43
N VAL A 137 -14.07 -5.88 -3.00
CA VAL A 137 -13.43 -4.57 -2.82
C VAL A 137 -13.09 -3.94 -4.18
N GLY A 138 -13.79 -2.86 -4.54
CA GLY A 138 -13.52 -2.06 -5.73
C GLY A 138 -12.28 -1.18 -5.54
N TYR A 139 -11.39 -1.13 -6.53
CA TYR A 139 -10.20 -0.27 -6.50
C TYR A 139 -9.83 0.28 -7.89
N LEU A 140 -9.16 1.43 -7.91
CA LEU A 140 -8.67 2.03 -9.15
C LEU A 140 -7.53 1.17 -9.73
N GLY A 141 -7.85 0.47 -10.81
CA GLY A 141 -6.96 -0.47 -11.49
C GLY A 141 -5.88 0.19 -12.35
N PRO A 142 -5.06 -0.60 -13.07
CA PRO A 142 -5.04 -2.08 -13.09
C PRO A 142 -4.41 -2.68 -11.80
N PRO A 143 -4.27 -4.02 -11.68
CA PRO A 143 -3.56 -4.63 -10.56
C PRO A 143 -2.15 -4.06 -10.33
N ALA A 144 -1.72 -4.07 -9.07
CA ALA A 144 -0.45 -3.49 -8.57
C ALA A 144 -0.31 -1.95 -8.62
N THR A 145 -1.40 -1.19 -8.83
CA THR A 145 -1.44 0.23 -8.46
C THR A 145 -1.28 0.43 -6.95
N TYR A 146 -0.97 1.66 -6.50
CA TYR A 146 -0.97 1.98 -5.07
C TYR A 146 -2.36 1.83 -4.43
N THR A 147 -3.45 2.00 -5.19
CA THR A 147 -4.82 1.73 -4.73
C THR A 147 -5.05 0.23 -4.50
N HIS A 148 -4.49 -0.64 -5.36
CA HIS A 148 -4.48 -2.09 -5.13
C HIS A 148 -3.68 -2.44 -3.87
N GLN A 149 -2.50 -1.83 -3.69
CA GLN A 149 -1.68 -2.01 -2.50
C GLN A 149 -2.41 -1.55 -1.23
N ALA A 150 -3.13 -0.42 -1.25
CA ALA A 150 -3.96 0.04 -0.14
C ALA A 150 -5.08 -0.98 0.18
N ALA A 151 -5.76 -1.50 -0.84
CA ALA A 151 -6.81 -2.49 -0.68
C ALA A 151 -6.27 -3.80 -0.05
N ILE A 152 -5.14 -4.32 -0.53
CA ILE A 152 -4.45 -5.47 0.09
C ILE A 152 -4.01 -5.15 1.53
N GLN A 153 -3.46 -3.97 1.77
CA GLN A 153 -3.00 -3.55 3.10
C GLN A 153 -4.14 -3.48 4.12
N GLN A 154 -5.38 -3.27 3.69
CA GLN A 154 -6.54 -3.22 4.58
C GLN A 154 -7.24 -4.57 4.71
N PHE A 155 -7.55 -5.24 3.60
CA PHE A 155 -8.39 -6.44 3.57
C PHE A 155 -7.60 -7.77 3.54
N GLY A 156 -6.27 -7.69 3.41
CA GLY A 156 -5.36 -8.84 3.22
C GLY A 156 -5.43 -9.41 1.80
N GLN A 157 -4.53 -10.34 1.46
CA GLN A 157 -4.39 -10.80 0.07
C GLN A 157 -5.55 -11.67 -0.45
N MET A 158 -6.41 -12.18 0.43
CA MET A 158 -7.44 -13.19 0.11
C MET A 158 -8.85 -12.61 -0.09
N ALA A 159 -8.99 -11.29 -0.20
CA ALA A 159 -10.26 -10.63 -0.53
C ALA A 159 -10.51 -10.58 -2.04
N ASP A 160 -11.78 -10.42 -2.45
CA ASP A 160 -12.18 -10.41 -3.86
C ASP A 160 -12.01 -8.99 -4.44
N PHE A 161 -10.81 -8.71 -4.97
CA PHE A 161 -10.46 -7.40 -5.52
C PHE A 161 -10.98 -7.17 -6.94
N VAL A 162 -11.80 -6.13 -7.13
CA VAL A 162 -12.38 -5.74 -8.42
C VAL A 162 -11.70 -4.49 -8.95
N ALA A 163 -10.93 -4.63 -10.03
CA ALA A 163 -10.28 -3.52 -10.71
C ALA A 163 -11.29 -2.75 -11.57
N VAL A 164 -11.40 -1.44 -11.36
CA VAL A 164 -12.21 -0.53 -12.20
C VAL A 164 -11.37 0.59 -12.79
N SER A 165 -11.87 1.26 -13.83
CA SER A 165 -11.09 2.18 -14.66
C SER A 165 -11.11 3.64 -14.17
N THR A 166 -12.12 4.02 -13.39
CA THR A 166 -12.28 5.38 -12.86
C THR A 166 -12.66 5.38 -11.39
N ILE A 167 -12.49 6.52 -10.71
CA ILE A 167 -12.90 6.67 -9.31
C ILE A 167 -14.44 6.66 -9.20
N ALA A 168 -15.14 7.24 -10.18
CA ALA A 168 -16.60 7.20 -10.24
C ALA A 168 -17.14 5.76 -10.26
N GLU A 169 -16.57 4.86 -11.07
CA GLU A 169 -16.93 3.44 -11.09
C GLU A 169 -16.79 2.74 -9.72
N ILE A 170 -15.89 3.21 -8.84
CA ILE A 170 -15.78 2.67 -7.47
C ILE A 170 -17.00 3.05 -6.63
N PHE A 171 -17.42 4.32 -6.69
CA PHE A 171 -18.62 4.80 -6.02
C PHE A 171 -19.87 4.09 -6.58
N ASP A 172 -20.03 4.08 -7.90
CA ASP A 172 -21.15 3.43 -8.59
C ASP A 172 -21.24 1.93 -8.22
N SER A 173 -20.11 1.22 -8.17
CA SER A 173 -20.06 -0.21 -7.83
C SER A 173 -20.47 -0.49 -6.39
N VAL A 174 -20.08 0.36 -5.43
CA VAL A 174 -20.43 0.18 -4.01
C VAL A 174 -21.89 0.59 -3.76
N GLU A 175 -22.39 1.63 -4.43
CA GLU A 175 -23.79 2.06 -4.38
C GLU A 175 -24.75 1.02 -4.99
N ALA A 176 -24.38 0.45 -6.15
CA ALA A 176 -25.16 -0.58 -6.85
C ALA A 176 -24.99 -2.01 -6.29
N GLU A 177 -24.31 -2.17 -5.15
CA GLU A 177 -24.01 -3.45 -4.49
C GLU A 177 -23.15 -4.43 -5.30
N GLY A 178 -22.47 -3.96 -6.36
CA GLY A 178 -21.48 -4.75 -7.11
C GLY A 178 -20.21 -5.05 -6.31
N THR A 179 -19.85 -4.18 -5.37
CA THR A 179 -18.80 -4.39 -4.36
C THR A 179 -19.31 -4.01 -2.96
N GLU A 180 -18.81 -4.66 -1.90
CA GLU A 180 -19.17 -4.33 -0.50
C GLU A 180 -18.47 -3.04 -0.06
N PHE A 181 -17.22 -2.85 -0.48
CA PHE A 181 -16.38 -1.69 -0.19
C PHE A 181 -15.64 -1.16 -1.43
N GLY A 182 -15.20 0.08 -1.36
CA GLY A 182 -14.33 0.71 -2.36
C GLY A 182 -13.11 1.36 -1.71
N VAL A 183 -11.97 1.39 -2.38
CA VAL A 183 -10.75 2.07 -1.91
C VAL A 183 -10.42 3.22 -2.85
N VAL A 184 -10.46 4.45 -2.32
CA VAL A 184 -10.33 5.69 -3.11
C VAL A 184 -9.20 6.57 -2.58
N PRO A 185 -8.30 7.11 -3.42
CA PRO A 185 -7.29 8.05 -2.98
C PRO A 185 -7.92 9.41 -2.71
N VAL A 186 -7.50 10.11 -1.65
CA VAL A 186 -7.98 11.46 -1.29
C VAL A 186 -6.88 12.52 -1.24
N GLU A 187 -5.64 12.12 -0.97
CA GLU A 187 -4.52 13.03 -0.81
C GLU A 187 -3.20 12.33 -1.04
N ASN A 188 -2.24 13.01 -1.67
CA ASN A 188 -0.85 12.61 -1.72
C ASN A 188 0.02 13.75 -1.17
N SER A 189 1.02 13.44 -0.33
CA SER A 189 1.88 14.43 0.33
C SER A 189 2.64 15.36 -0.62
N ASN A 190 2.85 14.93 -1.88
CA ASN A 190 3.62 15.66 -2.88
C ASN A 190 2.73 16.38 -3.91
N GLU A 191 1.51 15.91 -4.14
CA GLU A 191 0.58 16.46 -5.16
C GLU A 191 -0.70 17.09 -4.59
N GLY A 192 -0.91 16.97 -3.28
CA GLY A 192 -2.10 17.47 -2.60
C GLY A 192 -3.34 16.62 -2.84
N VAL A 193 -4.51 17.26 -2.86
CA VAL A 193 -5.80 16.58 -2.80
C VAL A 193 -6.27 15.99 -4.13
N VAL A 194 -6.76 14.75 -4.08
CA VAL A 194 -7.44 14.09 -5.21
C VAL A 194 -8.86 14.64 -5.33
N SER A 195 -8.94 15.78 -6.00
CA SER A 195 -10.15 16.60 -6.12
C SER A 195 -11.39 15.83 -6.58
N HIS A 196 -11.23 14.87 -7.50
CA HIS A 196 -12.35 14.11 -8.06
C HIS A 196 -13.07 13.26 -7.00
N THR A 197 -12.32 12.65 -6.07
CA THR A 197 -12.88 11.86 -4.97
C THR A 197 -13.70 12.74 -4.02
N LEU A 198 -13.22 13.96 -3.73
CA LEU A 198 -13.91 14.91 -2.86
C LEU A 198 -15.21 15.42 -3.51
N ASP A 199 -15.20 15.65 -4.83
CA ASP A 199 -16.40 16.03 -5.58
C ASP A 199 -17.47 14.91 -5.50
N LEU A 200 -17.09 13.64 -5.67
CA LEU A 200 -18.01 12.49 -5.60
C LEU A 200 -18.67 12.32 -4.22
N PHE A 201 -17.93 12.58 -3.13
CA PHE A 201 -18.49 12.58 -1.77
C PHE A 201 -19.58 13.63 -1.53
N VAL A 202 -19.71 14.67 -2.36
CA VAL A 202 -20.81 15.64 -2.23
C VAL A 202 -22.16 14.98 -2.50
N GLU A 203 -22.24 14.21 -3.59
CA GLU A 203 -23.49 13.64 -4.10
C GLU A 203 -23.76 12.23 -3.57
N SER A 204 -22.72 11.38 -3.45
CA SER A 204 -22.85 9.97 -3.04
C SER A 204 -23.43 9.77 -1.63
N PRO A 205 -24.36 8.83 -1.39
CA PRO A 205 -24.82 8.46 -0.05
C PRO A 205 -23.80 7.62 0.75
N LEU A 206 -22.66 7.25 0.17
CA LEU A 206 -21.67 6.38 0.82
C LEU A 206 -20.96 7.07 2.00
N THR A 207 -20.57 6.24 2.96
CA THR A 207 -19.83 6.64 4.17
C THR A 207 -18.40 6.13 4.14
N ILE A 208 -17.50 6.83 4.82
CA ILE A 208 -16.11 6.39 5.04
C ILE A 208 -16.10 5.39 6.21
N SER A 209 -15.52 4.21 5.99
CA SER A 209 -15.43 3.13 6.97
C SER A 209 -14.03 2.97 7.58
N ALA A 210 -12.98 3.45 6.92
CA ALA A 210 -11.60 3.48 7.41
C ALA A 210 -10.74 4.42 6.56
N GLU A 211 -9.55 4.78 7.07
CA GLU A 211 -8.48 5.41 6.29
C GLU A 211 -7.24 4.50 6.22
N ILE A 212 -6.44 4.67 5.17
CA ILE A 212 -5.22 3.89 4.92
C ILE A 212 -4.14 4.86 4.44
N HIS A 213 -2.99 4.85 5.10
CA HIS A 213 -1.78 5.51 4.59
C HIS A 213 -0.91 4.47 3.87
N VAL A 214 -0.38 4.84 2.70
CA VAL A 214 0.55 4.00 1.93
C VAL A 214 1.74 4.84 1.51
N ALA A 215 2.94 4.41 1.91
CA ALA A 215 4.19 5.00 1.44
C ALA A 215 4.43 4.65 -0.04
N VAL A 216 4.63 5.69 -0.85
CA VAL A 216 4.85 5.62 -2.29
C VAL A 216 6.34 5.35 -2.54
N HIS A 217 6.72 4.08 -2.44
CA HIS A 217 8.05 3.62 -2.80
C HIS A 217 8.12 3.22 -4.27
N HIS A 218 9.01 3.87 -5.01
CA HIS A 218 9.33 3.53 -6.39
C HIS A 218 10.54 2.62 -6.43
N ASP A 219 10.37 1.40 -6.94
CA ASP A 219 11.44 0.44 -7.19
C ASP A 219 11.75 0.37 -8.69
N LEU A 220 13.03 0.20 -9.02
CA LEU A 220 13.47 -0.16 -10.37
C LEU A 220 13.36 -1.67 -10.53
N LEU A 221 12.44 -2.13 -11.39
CA LEU A 221 12.14 -3.53 -11.61
C LEU A 221 12.59 -3.98 -13.01
N SER A 222 13.11 -5.20 -13.13
CA SER A 222 13.30 -5.88 -14.41
C SER A 222 13.18 -7.39 -14.26
N LYS A 223 12.93 -8.10 -15.36
CA LYS A 223 12.78 -9.57 -15.32
C LYS A 223 14.08 -10.31 -15.01
N SER A 224 15.23 -9.77 -15.43
CA SER A 224 16.55 -10.32 -15.09
C SER A 224 16.99 -10.01 -13.66
N GLY A 225 16.61 -8.82 -13.15
CA GLY A 225 17.20 -8.21 -11.95
C GLY A 225 18.53 -7.49 -12.22
N GLU A 226 19.00 -7.45 -13.47
CA GLU A 226 20.30 -6.87 -13.84
C GLU A 226 20.17 -5.53 -14.56
N SER A 227 20.82 -4.49 -14.04
CA SER A 227 20.84 -3.15 -14.65
C SER A 227 21.49 -3.11 -16.04
N ARG A 228 22.44 -4.01 -16.32
CA ARG A 228 23.18 -4.08 -17.60
C ARG A 228 22.33 -4.53 -18.79
N ALA A 229 21.22 -5.23 -18.53
CA ALA A 229 20.31 -5.70 -19.58
C ALA A 229 19.39 -4.56 -20.09
N ILE A 230 19.16 -3.52 -19.29
CA ILE A 230 18.19 -2.46 -19.54
C ILE A 230 18.55 -1.66 -20.79
N ARG A 231 17.58 -1.45 -21.68
CA ARG A 231 17.66 -0.64 -22.91
C ARG A 231 16.54 0.40 -23.03
N ALA A 232 15.46 0.25 -22.27
CA ALA A 232 14.41 1.24 -22.14
C ALA A 232 13.81 1.18 -20.72
N LEU A 233 13.32 2.31 -20.22
CA LEU A 233 12.68 2.43 -18.92
C LEU A 233 11.26 2.97 -19.09
N HIS A 234 10.26 2.23 -18.62
CA HIS A 234 8.87 2.65 -18.64
C HIS A 234 8.37 3.03 -17.24
N SER A 235 7.51 4.05 -17.17
CA SER A 235 6.64 4.33 -16.02
C SER A 235 5.64 5.45 -16.32
N HIS A 236 4.75 5.74 -15.37
CA HIS A 236 3.92 6.95 -15.40
C HIS A 236 4.80 8.21 -15.43
N PRO A 237 4.47 9.29 -16.19
CA PRO A 237 5.25 10.53 -16.24
C PRO A 237 5.65 11.09 -14.87
N GLN A 238 4.73 10.99 -13.92
CA GLN A 238 4.91 11.40 -12.53
C GLN A 238 5.99 10.60 -11.80
N ALA A 239 5.99 9.26 -11.94
CA ALA A 239 6.99 8.39 -11.30
C ALA A 239 8.37 8.59 -11.92
N LEU A 240 8.46 8.82 -13.24
CA LEU A 240 9.70 9.25 -13.91
C LEU A 240 10.20 10.60 -13.36
N ALA A 241 9.30 11.56 -13.14
CA ALA A 241 9.64 12.86 -12.58
C ALA A 241 10.08 12.78 -11.10
N GLN A 242 9.46 11.90 -10.31
CA GLN A 242 9.77 11.65 -8.89
C GLN A 242 11.05 10.82 -8.66
N CYS A 243 11.67 10.26 -9.70
CA CYS A 243 12.94 9.51 -9.61
C CYS A 243 14.05 10.15 -10.45
N ARG A 244 13.87 11.40 -10.88
CA ARG A 244 14.74 12.06 -11.87
C ARG A 244 16.18 12.16 -11.38
N GLY A 245 16.39 12.47 -10.11
CA GLY A 245 17.73 12.59 -9.52
C GLY A 245 18.48 11.27 -9.59
N TRP A 246 17.86 10.18 -9.13
CA TRP A 246 18.45 8.84 -9.20
C TRP A 246 18.74 8.39 -10.65
N LEU A 247 17.80 8.64 -11.58
CA LEU A 247 17.93 8.23 -12.98
C LEU A 247 19.07 8.94 -13.71
N GLN A 248 19.26 10.24 -13.47
CA GLN A 248 20.36 11.01 -14.07
C GLN A 248 21.74 10.51 -13.62
N LEU A 249 21.86 10.02 -12.38
CA LEU A 249 23.11 9.51 -11.84
C LEU A 249 23.41 8.08 -12.28
N ASN A 250 22.39 7.21 -12.36
CA ASN A 250 22.59 5.76 -12.49
C ASN A 250 22.26 5.21 -13.90
N LEU A 251 21.32 5.82 -14.62
CA LEU A 251 20.88 5.38 -15.95
C LEU A 251 20.83 6.54 -16.98
N PRO A 252 21.86 7.42 -17.09
CA PRO A 252 21.80 8.63 -17.90
C PRO A 252 21.56 8.40 -19.41
N ASN A 253 21.89 7.20 -19.92
CA ASN A 253 21.78 6.85 -21.34
C ASN A 253 20.59 5.94 -21.66
N VAL A 254 19.69 5.66 -20.71
CA VAL A 254 18.50 4.82 -20.93
C VAL A 254 17.31 5.71 -21.31
N PRO A 255 16.68 5.51 -22.49
CA PRO A 255 15.46 6.19 -22.87
C PRO A 255 14.33 5.96 -21.85
N GLN A 256 13.72 7.06 -21.40
CA GLN A 256 12.54 7.06 -20.53
C GLN A 256 11.30 7.16 -21.42
N LEU A 257 10.42 6.16 -21.36
CA LEU A 257 9.26 6.00 -22.22
C LEU A 257 7.98 6.04 -21.35
N PRO A 258 7.24 7.16 -21.34
CA PRO A 258 6.06 7.29 -20.49
C PRO A 258 4.94 6.30 -20.83
N THR A 259 4.22 5.85 -19.81
CA THR A 259 3.05 4.95 -19.90
C THR A 259 1.88 5.50 -19.10
N HIS A 260 0.69 4.92 -19.29
CA HIS A 260 -0.53 5.35 -18.57
C HIS A 260 -0.54 4.99 -17.07
N SER A 261 0.27 4.01 -16.63
CA SER A 261 0.42 3.68 -15.21
C SER A 261 1.77 3.01 -14.91
N THR A 262 2.15 3.02 -13.63
CA THR A 262 3.30 2.26 -13.09
C THR A 262 3.12 0.75 -13.25
N ALA A 263 1.89 0.26 -13.07
CA ALA A 263 1.53 -1.15 -13.25
C ALA A 263 1.67 -1.61 -14.72
N LEU A 264 1.21 -0.82 -15.69
CA LEU A 264 1.40 -1.12 -17.12
C LEU A 264 2.88 -1.16 -17.50
N ALA A 265 3.72 -0.32 -16.88
CA ALA A 265 5.16 -0.40 -17.10
C ALA A 265 5.76 -1.71 -16.58
N ALA A 266 5.30 -2.22 -15.43
CA ALA A 266 5.72 -3.51 -14.89
C ALA A 266 5.26 -4.67 -15.78
N GLU A 267 4.03 -4.63 -16.31
CA GLU A 267 3.54 -5.61 -17.28
C GLU A 267 4.43 -5.66 -18.55
N LEU A 268 4.80 -4.49 -19.09
CA LEU A 268 5.73 -4.39 -20.23
C LEU A 268 7.14 -4.95 -19.89
N ALA A 269 7.65 -4.71 -18.69
CA ALA A 269 8.93 -5.24 -18.22
C ALA A 269 8.93 -6.76 -18.00
N ALA A 270 7.76 -7.38 -17.79
CA ALA A 270 7.63 -8.84 -17.71
C ALA A 270 7.71 -9.50 -19.11
N GLY A 271 7.25 -8.77 -20.14
CA GLY A 271 7.30 -9.20 -21.53
C GLY A 271 8.70 -9.18 -22.16
N ASP A 272 9.58 -8.25 -21.79
CA ASP A 272 10.90 -8.07 -22.40
C ASP A 272 12.00 -7.81 -21.36
N ASP A 273 12.99 -8.70 -21.29
CA ASP A 273 14.13 -8.64 -20.36
C ASP A 273 15.04 -7.39 -20.52
N ARG A 274 14.85 -6.65 -21.63
CA ARG A 274 15.55 -5.38 -21.92
C ARG A 274 14.78 -4.16 -21.42
N ILE A 275 13.54 -4.32 -21.00
CA ILE A 275 12.71 -3.26 -20.43
C ILE A 275 12.84 -3.31 -18.90
N ALA A 276 13.00 -2.12 -18.31
CA ALA A 276 12.79 -1.93 -16.88
C ALA A 276 11.52 -1.08 -16.64
N ALA A 277 10.95 -1.25 -15.46
CA ALA A 277 9.84 -0.46 -14.97
C ALA A 277 10.25 0.34 -13.72
N ILE A 278 9.70 1.53 -13.54
CA ILE A 278 9.54 2.10 -12.20
C ILE A 278 8.12 1.80 -11.74
N ALA A 279 7.97 1.06 -10.64
CA ALA A 279 6.67 0.68 -10.11
C ALA A 279 6.67 0.49 -8.59
N SER A 280 5.50 0.16 -8.05
CA SER A 280 5.32 -0.21 -6.64
C SER A 280 6.03 -1.55 -6.33
N PRO A 281 6.41 -1.82 -5.07
CA PRO A 281 7.02 -3.10 -4.69
C PRO A 281 6.08 -4.29 -4.96
N VAL A 282 4.77 -4.10 -4.87
CA VAL A 282 3.75 -5.12 -5.17
C VAL A 282 3.81 -5.57 -6.65
N ALA A 283 4.17 -4.68 -7.56
CA ALA A 283 4.30 -5.02 -8.99
C ALA A 283 5.42 -6.04 -9.24
N ALA A 284 6.46 -6.09 -8.40
CA ALA A 284 7.51 -7.10 -8.51
C ALA A 284 6.96 -8.52 -8.29
N GLN A 285 6.13 -8.69 -7.25
CA GLN A 285 5.51 -9.97 -6.93
C GLN A 285 4.46 -10.36 -7.97
N LEU A 286 3.57 -9.42 -8.33
CA LEU A 286 2.42 -9.70 -9.19
C LEU A 286 2.81 -10.02 -10.64
N TYR A 287 3.85 -9.36 -11.18
CA TYR A 287 4.34 -9.58 -12.55
C TYR A 287 5.60 -10.46 -12.62
N GLY A 288 6.04 -11.05 -11.51
CA GLY A 288 7.21 -11.93 -11.46
C GLY A 288 8.54 -11.24 -11.79
N LEU A 289 8.66 -9.94 -11.52
CA LEU A 289 9.86 -9.16 -11.75
C LEU A 289 10.81 -9.23 -10.54
N ARG A 290 12.07 -8.88 -10.79
CA ARG A 290 13.10 -8.74 -9.76
C ARG A 290 13.41 -7.27 -9.53
N VAL A 291 13.62 -6.91 -8.28
CA VAL A 291 14.09 -5.58 -7.88
C VAL A 291 15.56 -5.45 -8.29
N VAL A 292 15.85 -4.50 -9.19
CA VAL A 292 17.21 -4.11 -9.59
C VAL A 292 17.80 -3.14 -8.57
N GLN A 293 16.97 -2.20 -8.12
CA GLN A 293 17.27 -1.25 -7.05
C GLN A 293 15.96 -0.84 -6.38
N SER A 294 15.88 -0.94 -5.05
CA SER A 294 14.72 -0.44 -4.30
C SER A 294 14.88 1.04 -3.92
N GLY A 295 13.76 1.75 -3.79
CA GLY A 295 13.71 3.10 -3.23
C GLY A 295 14.45 4.15 -4.06
N ILE A 296 14.18 4.21 -5.37
CA ILE A 296 14.81 5.17 -6.30
C ILE A 296 14.11 6.54 -6.38
N GLY A 297 13.07 6.76 -5.55
CA GLY A 297 12.36 8.03 -5.48
C GLY A 297 13.17 9.13 -4.79
N ASP A 298 13.13 10.34 -5.35
CA ASP A 298 13.84 11.53 -4.87
C ASP A 298 13.27 12.08 -3.54
N SER A 299 12.13 11.57 -3.06
CA SER A 299 11.45 12.00 -1.82
C SER A 299 11.10 10.80 -0.93
N PRO A 300 11.75 10.63 0.24
CA PRO A 300 11.59 9.43 1.08
C PRO A 300 10.26 9.39 1.87
N HIS A 301 9.59 10.54 2.03
CA HIS A 301 8.34 10.68 2.81
C HIS A 301 7.10 10.87 1.91
N ASN A 302 7.14 10.37 0.67
CA ASN A 302 6.00 10.42 -0.24
C ASN A 302 4.92 9.43 0.24
N THR A 303 3.78 9.93 0.70
CA THR A 303 2.68 9.10 1.24
C THR A 303 1.36 9.48 0.60
N THR A 304 0.57 8.48 0.23
CA THR A 304 -0.81 8.67 -0.25
C THR A 304 -1.79 8.19 0.82
N ARG A 305 -2.76 9.04 1.15
CA ARG A 305 -3.91 8.72 2.01
C ARG A 305 -5.06 8.25 1.12
N PHE A 306 -5.56 7.08 1.44
CA PHE A 306 -6.74 6.46 0.85
C PHE A 306 -7.84 6.36 1.90
N LEU A 307 -9.09 6.37 1.45
CA LEU A 307 -10.26 6.08 2.27
C LEU A 307 -10.93 4.79 1.77
N VAL A 308 -11.44 4.02 2.71
CA VAL A 308 -12.37 2.92 2.46
C VAL A 308 -13.79 3.49 2.49
N ILE A 309 -14.52 3.38 1.40
CA ILE A 309 -15.94 3.75 1.32
C ILE A 309 -16.82 2.50 1.40
N GLY A 310 -17.98 2.64 2.04
CA GLY A 310 -18.95 1.58 2.22
C GLY A 310 -20.34 2.14 2.49
N ARG A 311 -21.35 1.27 2.40
CA ARG A 311 -22.77 1.64 2.58
C ARG A 311 -23.20 1.79 4.05
N ARG A 312 -22.29 1.59 5.01
CA ARG A 312 -22.57 1.65 6.45
C ARG A 312 -21.40 2.27 7.21
N PRO A 313 -21.67 3.15 8.20
CA PRO A 313 -20.64 3.62 9.10
C PRO A 313 -20.14 2.46 9.99
N PRO A 314 -18.86 2.48 10.39
CA PRO A 314 -18.34 1.57 11.40
C PRO A 314 -18.85 2.00 12.79
N LYS A 315 -18.48 1.25 13.83
CA LYS A 315 -18.78 1.65 15.21
C LYS A 315 -17.67 2.51 15.79
N ARG A 316 -18.04 3.31 16.81
CA ARG A 316 -17.11 4.06 17.66
C ARG A 316 -15.97 3.18 18.17
N SER A 317 -14.74 3.62 17.96
CA SER A 317 -13.51 2.96 18.42
C SER A 317 -12.83 3.76 19.54
N ALA A 318 -11.61 3.37 19.91
CA ALA A 318 -10.82 4.09 20.92
C ALA A 318 -10.21 5.41 20.40
N ARG A 319 -9.99 5.53 19.08
CA ARG A 319 -9.30 6.66 18.44
C ARG A 319 -9.89 6.90 17.05
N ASP A 320 -10.98 7.66 16.98
CA ASP A 320 -11.67 7.95 15.72
C ASP A 320 -11.25 9.29 15.10
N ILE A 321 -11.30 9.33 13.77
CA ILE A 321 -11.38 10.56 12.97
C ILE A 321 -12.81 10.65 12.42
N THR A 322 -13.38 11.85 12.42
CA THR A 322 -14.61 12.16 11.69
C THR A 322 -14.30 13.08 10.52
N SER A 323 -14.75 12.69 9.32
CA SER A 323 -14.72 13.53 8.13
C SER A 323 -16.09 14.14 7.85
N LEU A 324 -16.12 15.40 7.41
CA LEU A 324 -17.33 16.05 6.91
C LEU A 324 -17.08 17.02 5.75
N LEU A 325 -18.16 17.34 5.06
CA LEU A 325 -18.27 18.44 4.11
C LEU A 325 -19.18 19.52 4.70
N PHE A 326 -18.86 20.79 4.50
CA PHE A 326 -19.79 21.90 4.78
C PHE A 326 -19.68 23.04 3.77
N SER A 327 -20.74 23.84 3.61
CA SER A 327 -20.70 25.08 2.84
C SER A 327 -21.22 26.27 3.66
N ILE A 328 -20.63 27.44 3.43
CA ILE A 328 -20.97 28.69 4.13
C ILE A 328 -22.08 29.45 3.38
N LYS A 329 -23.04 30.03 4.12
CA LYS A 329 -24.28 30.60 3.55
C LYS A 329 -24.06 31.81 2.63
N ARG A 330 -22.98 32.54 2.89
CA ARG A 330 -22.53 33.72 2.13
C ARG A 330 -21.02 33.79 2.24
N ASP A 331 -20.34 34.07 1.14
CA ASP A 331 -18.95 34.49 1.19
C ASP A 331 -18.90 35.91 1.78
N GLN A 332 -18.42 36.01 3.02
CA GLN A 332 -18.32 37.25 3.77
C GLN A 332 -17.17 37.17 4.78
N VAL A 333 -16.64 38.34 5.18
CA VAL A 333 -15.54 38.43 6.14
C VAL A 333 -15.88 37.66 7.43
N GLY A 334 -15.00 36.74 7.80
CA GLY A 334 -15.17 35.90 9.00
C GLY A 334 -16.13 34.72 8.87
N ALA A 335 -16.71 34.44 7.69
CA ALA A 335 -17.63 33.31 7.51
C ALA A 335 -17.01 31.96 7.92
N LEU A 336 -15.80 31.65 7.43
CA LEU A 336 -15.08 30.43 7.80
C LEU A 336 -14.74 30.39 9.29
N HIS A 337 -14.26 31.50 9.87
CA HIS A 337 -14.02 31.59 11.31
C HIS A 337 -15.31 31.30 12.11
N GLY A 338 -16.44 31.88 11.70
CA GLY A 338 -17.74 31.62 12.32
C GLY A 338 -18.19 30.16 12.19
N ALA A 339 -17.85 29.48 11.10
CA ALA A 339 -18.11 28.04 10.93
C ALA A 339 -17.17 27.17 11.80
N LEU A 340 -15.90 27.55 11.99
CA LEU A 340 -14.93 26.76 12.74
C LEU A 340 -14.92 27.01 14.26
N GLU A 341 -15.42 28.15 14.71
CA GLU A 341 -15.49 28.52 16.13
C GLU A 341 -16.15 27.49 17.06
N PRO A 342 -17.20 26.72 16.66
CA PRO A 342 -17.75 25.64 17.49
C PRO A 342 -16.74 24.55 17.84
N PHE A 343 -15.87 24.14 16.91
CA PHE A 343 -14.88 23.10 17.17
C PHE A 343 -13.88 23.56 18.23
N ALA A 344 -13.36 24.78 18.10
CA ALA A 344 -12.45 25.38 19.09
C ALA A 344 -13.13 25.55 20.47
N ARG A 345 -14.40 25.98 20.49
CA ARG A 345 -15.19 26.15 21.73
C ARG A 345 -15.39 24.82 22.48
N HIS A 346 -15.58 23.72 21.75
CA HIS A 346 -15.81 22.38 22.29
C HIS A 346 -14.55 21.51 22.39
N ALA A 347 -13.37 22.11 22.20
CA ALA A 347 -12.06 21.44 22.21
C ALA A 347 -11.93 20.26 21.21
N VAL A 348 -12.67 20.31 20.09
CA VAL A 348 -12.56 19.35 18.99
C VAL A 348 -11.36 19.74 18.11
N ASN A 349 -10.37 18.84 18.01
CA ASN A 349 -9.12 19.10 17.30
C ASN A 349 -9.25 18.81 15.80
N LEU A 350 -9.11 19.85 14.96
CA LEU A 350 -9.13 19.70 13.50
C LEU A 350 -7.79 19.19 12.99
N THR A 351 -7.79 18.09 12.24
CA THR A 351 -6.58 17.50 11.64
C THR A 351 -6.39 17.92 10.18
N ARG A 352 -7.48 18.27 9.48
CA ARG A 352 -7.42 18.77 8.09
C ARG A 352 -8.56 19.72 7.78
N ILE A 353 -8.28 20.73 6.94
CA ILE A 353 -9.32 21.52 6.29
C ILE A 353 -8.89 21.93 4.88
N GLU A 354 -9.77 21.68 3.91
CA GLU A 354 -9.51 21.89 2.49
C GLU A 354 -10.70 22.59 1.82
N SER A 355 -10.45 23.71 1.15
CA SER A 355 -11.48 24.53 0.51
C SER A 355 -11.56 24.28 -1.00
N ARG A 356 -12.78 24.10 -1.52
CA ARG A 356 -13.04 23.76 -2.92
C ARG A 356 -14.21 24.59 -3.48
N PRO A 357 -14.07 25.25 -4.64
CA PRO A 357 -15.22 25.85 -5.30
C PRO A 357 -16.14 24.74 -5.82
N THR A 358 -17.45 24.85 -5.57
CA THR A 358 -18.41 23.86 -6.12
C THR A 358 -18.70 24.10 -7.60
N LYS A 359 -18.87 23.01 -8.36
CA LYS A 359 -19.31 23.05 -9.76
C LYS A 359 -20.80 23.32 -9.92
N ALA A 360 -21.60 23.07 -8.88
CA ALA A 360 -23.06 23.20 -8.93
C ALA A 360 -23.54 24.65 -8.88
N ARG A 361 -22.79 25.55 -8.23
CA ARG A 361 -23.11 26.99 -8.12
C ARG A 361 -21.81 27.81 -8.11
N ALA A 362 -21.75 28.81 -8.98
CA ALA A 362 -20.61 29.71 -9.02
C ALA A 362 -20.46 30.49 -7.69
N TRP A 363 -19.22 30.60 -7.21
CA TRP A 363 -18.83 31.34 -6.00
C TRP A 363 -19.30 30.76 -4.65
N GLU A 364 -19.87 29.57 -4.62
CA GLU A 364 -20.02 28.80 -3.39
C GLU A 364 -18.78 27.90 -3.15
N TYR A 365 -18.37 27.78 -1.89
CA TYR A 365 -17.25 26.94 -1.46
C TYR A 365 -17.73 25.80 -0.57
N ILE A 366 -17.27 24.59 -0.87
CA ILE A 366 -17.37 23.42 -0.01
C ILE A 366 -16.03 23.24 0.69
N PHE A 367 -16.09 23.04 2.00
CA PHE A 367 -14.95 22.74 2.85
C PHE A 367 -15.02 21.26 3.23
N PHE A 368 -13.97 20.51 2.89
CA PHE A 368 -13.74 19.18 3.46
C PHE A 368 -12.96 19.37 4.76
N CYS A 369 -13.38 18.72 5.84
CA CYS A 369 -12.73 18.83 7.14
C CYS A 369 -12.63 17.46 7.83
N ASP A 370 -11.46 17.18 8.39
CA ASP A 370 -11.20 16.04 9.27
C ASP A 370 -10.92 16.54 10.69
N PHE A 371 -11.43 15.83 11.70
CA PHE A 371 -11.17 16.13 13.10
C PHE A 371 -11.13 14.87 13.97
N GLU A 372 -10.49 14.97 15.13
CA GLU A 372 -10.40 13.89 16.13
C GLU A 372 -11.69 13.80 16.95
N GLY A 373 -12.22 12.59 17.09
CA GLY A 373 -13.48 12.30 17.81
C GLY A 373 -14.50 11.55 16.94
N HIS A 374 -15.48 10.93 17.59
CA HIS A 374 -16.60 10.22 16.96
C HIS A 374 -17.86 11.11 16.93
N ILE A 375 -18.74 10.94 15.94
CA ILE A 375 -19.98 11.75 15.80
C ILE A 375 -20.96 11.59 16.98
N GLU A 376 -20.84 10.50 17.74
CA GLU A 376 -21.63 10.21 18.96
C GLU A 376 -20.97 10.74 20.25
N ASP A 377 -19.80 11.38 20.17
CA ASP A 377 -19.21 12.04 21.33
C ASP A 377 -19.96 13.35 21.62
N ALA A 378 -20.46 13.55 22.84
CA ALA A 378 -21.30 14.71 23.18
C ALA A 378 -20.68 16.07 22.76
N HIS A 379 -19.38 16.28 23.01
CA HIS A 379 -18.67 17.50 22.60
C HIS A 379 -18.56 17.68 21.08
N VAL A 380 -18.51 16.59 20.31
CA VAL A 380 -18.57 16.60 18.84
C VAL A 380 -19.99 16.90 18.38
N GLU A 381 -20.99 16.22 18.95
CA GLU A 381 -22.40 16.43 18.62
C GLU A 381 -22.80 17.91 18.79
N GLU A 382 -22.49 18.51 19.95
CA GLU A 382 -22.73 19.93 20.21
C GLU A 382 -21.98 20.88 19.26
N ALA A 383 -20.80 20.49 18.77
CA ALA A 383 -20.04 21.26 17.76
C ALA A 383 -20.70 21.18 16.38
N ILE A 384 -21.16 19.99 15.98
CA ILE A 384 -21.81 19.74 14.69
C ILE A 384 -23.21 20.38 14.62
N GLU A 385 -23.98 20.39 15.71
CA GLU A 385 -25.25 21.13 15.76
C GLU A 385 -25.03 22.64 15.59
N GLN A 386 -24.02 23.21 16.27
CA GLN A 386 -23.68 24.62 16.09
C GLN A 386 -23.16 24.91 14.67
N LEU A 387 -22.36 24.02 14.06
CA LEU A 387 -21.94 24.13 12.67
C LEU A 387 -23.16 24.14 11.72
N ARG A 388 -24.11 23.21 11.88
CA ARG A 388 -25.35 23.12 11.09
C ARG A 388 -26.19 24.40 11.16
N SER A 389 -26.25 25.07 12.31
CA SER A 389 -26.97 26.36 12.42
C SER A 389 -26.34 27.48 11.56
N ARG A 390 -25.01 27.43 11.38
CA ARG A 390 -24.19 28.47 10.73
C ARG A 390 -23.90 28.20 9.25
N CYS A 391 -24.02 26.96 8.79
CA CYS A 391 -23.73 26.52 7.42
C CYS A 391 -25.02 26.24 6.62
N ASP A 392 -24.97 26.32 5.29
CA ASP A 392 -26.11 25.98 4.41
C ASP A 392 -26.17 24.49 4.13
N PHE A 393 -25.00 23.84 4.08
CA PHE A 393 -24.83 22.41 3.93
C PHE A 393 -23.86 21.91 5.00
N VAL A 394 -24.18 20.78 5.63
CA VAL A 394 -23.26 19.99 6.47
C VAL A 394 -23.59 18.52 6.22
N LYS A 395 -22.60 17.75 5.75
CA LYS A 395 -22.71 16.31 5.51
C LYS A 395 -21.56 15.61 6.21
N VAL A 396 -21.87 14.85 7.25
CA VAL A 396 -20.90 13.94 7.87
C VAL A 396 -20.66 12.79 6.90
N LEU A 397 -19.41 12.55 6.52
CA LEU A 397 -19.03 11.47 5.61
C LEU A 397 -18.74 10.17 6.37
N GLY A 398 -18.40 10.26 7.65
CA GLY A 398 -18.23 9.10 8.52
C GLY A 398 -17.31 9.41 9.70
N SER A 399 -17.49 8.67 10.78
CA SER A 399 -16.53 8.55 11.88
C SER A 399 -15.92 7.16 11.78
N TYR A 400 -14.60 7.04 11.84
CA TYR A 400 -13.90 5.78 11.58
C TYR A 400 -12.56 5.71 12.33
N PRO A 401 -12.02 4.50 12.57
CA PRO A 401 -10.75 4.35 13.29
C PRO A 401 -9.60 5.06 12.56
N ARG A 402 -8.84 5.85 13.32
CA ARG A 402 -7.65 6.55 12.83
C ARG A 402 -6.55 5.55 12.47
N ALA A 403 -5.96 5.68 11.29
CA ALA A 403 -4.76 4.93 10.95
C ALA A 403 -3.55 5.52 11.68
N GLU A 404 -2.63 4.66 12.12
CA GLU A 404 -1.33 5.16 12.58
C GLU A 404 -0.56 5.79 11.39
N PRO A 405 0.04 6.97 11.57
CA PRO A 405 0.87 7.60 10.55
C PRO A 405 2.13 6.76 10.29
N ILE A 406 2.64 6.83 9.06
CA ILE A 406 3.89 6.17 8.61
C ILE A 406 5.10 7.04 8.93
#